data_AF-A0A519FDA1-F1
#
_entry.id   AF-A0A519FDA1-F1
#
_cell.length_a   1.000
_cell.length_b   1.000
_cell.length_c   1.000
_cell.angle_alpha   90.00
_cell.angle_beta   90.00
_cell.angle_gamma   90.00
#
_symmetry.space_group_name_H-M   'P 1'
#
loop_
_entity.id
_entity.type
_entity.pdbx_description
1 polymer ?
#
loop_
_entity_poly.entity_id
_entity_poly.type
_entity_poly.pdbx_seq_one_letter_code
_entity_poly.pdbx_strand_id
1 'polypeptide(L)'
;MKSFHPGKLTVLALAVTLSSCATFDQAGRDYGTAIGCAGGALLGAGLIYAATGNAGKAVAGGVVGGAAGCAVGHVWQNRQQELQRIAQEEHLKMQIDTLQAQAPAQNGKPAVMADAGIVAQVEDQGMFPTGSDQLTADGLRQVRKLANAFKPAQGQSNAQPQAVLVVGHTDATGSADFNQQLSERRARSVGKVLAEAGISAQSLYFQGVGAARPLADNTTTEGRAQNRRVEIVQLESTALLEQRVKQERSNPRYLAHGTRNQSPPKAKVAASAPQAEAPKKSTEQPVAALAPNFIDFGGSPASSDVNQLARLVKPMESTGFTLISKANASVPVASCEADRPRVAGAVKNLASGQELAEHETTDYLPGYNGRVWANNVNGNLVTITPIAVLRNNAEIAKQPRIQLVKGYEQNKKGKATTLAAVANTFEGQDTVLYRVFIDDAQAPVNCMDIVLDKNGGKAVDGKLFYDKTGESYVAKFVPIRT
;
A
#
# COMPACT_ATOMS: atom_id res chain seq x y z
N MET A 1 -27.79 -36.85 -72.90
CA MET A 1 -26.42 -37.41 -72.99
C MET A 1 -25.45 -36.26 -73.13
N LYS A 2 -24.44 -36.18 -72.22
CA LYS A 2 -23.16 -35.44 -72.34
C LYS A 2 -23.29 -33.90 -72.41
N SER A 3 -22.55 -33.07 -71.69
CA SER A 3 -21.27 -33.23 -70.97
C SER A 3 -21.04 -32.02 -70.04
N PHE A 4 -20.38 -32.29 -68.92
CA PHE A 4 -19.81 -31.35 -67.94
C PHE A 4 -18.97 -30.22 -68.57
N HIS A 5 -19.02 -29.03 -67.97
CA HIS A 5 -17.86 -28.13 -67.79
C HIS A 5 -17.91 -27.49 -66.38
N PRO A 6 -16.76 -27.27 -65.72
CA PRO A 6 -16.66 -27.00 -64.30
C PRO A 6 -16.85 -25.51 -63.98
N GLY A 7 -17.77 -25.20 -63.06
CA GLY A 7 -17.89 -23.87 -62.47
C GLY A 7 -16.74 -23.61 -61.51
N LYS A 8 -15.89 -22.65 -61.84
CA LYS A 8 -14.79 -22.17 -61.00
C LYS A 8 -15.35 -21.67 -59.67
N LEU A 9 -14.91 -22.29 -58.58
CA LEU A 9 -15.13 -21.83 -57.21
C LEU A 9 -14.24 -20.60 -56.99
N THR A 10 -14.79 -19.40 -57.20
CA THR A 10 -14.10 -18.15 -56.84
C THR A 10 -14.19 -18.00 -55.32
N VAL A 11 -13.19 -18.51 -54.61
CA VAL A 11 -12.95 -18.18 -53.19
C VAL A 11 -12.56 -16.71 -53.15
N LEU A 12 -13.53 -15.84 -52.89
CA LEU A 12 -13.29 -14.44 -52.55
C LEU A 12 -12.65 -14.43 -51.15
N ALA A 13 -11.32 -14.54 -51.10
CA ALA A 13 -10.56 -14.26 -49.91
C ALA A 13 -10.71 -12.76 -49.58
N LEU A 14 -11.73 -12.44 -48.78
CA LEU A 14 -11.85 -11.15 -48.14
C LEU A 14 -10.70 -11.05 -47.14
N ALA A 15 -9.57 -10.50 -47.59
CA ALA A 15 -8.47 -10.11 -46.73
C ALA A 15 -8.95 -8.99 -45.82
N VAL A 16 -9.58 -9.35 -44.70
CA VAL A 16 -9.71 -8.47 -43.54
C VAL A 16 -8.31 -8.34 -42.97
N THR A 17 -7.55 -7.39 -43.50
CA THR A 17 -6.31 -6.95 -42.88
C THR A 17 -6.70 -6.30 -41.55
N LEU A 18 -6.58 -7.07 -40.48
CA LEU A 18 -6.55 -6.55 -39.11
C LEU A 18 -5.32 -5.65 -38.98
N SER A 19 -5.49 -4.36 -39.30
CA SER A 19 -4.53 -3.30 -39.05
C SER A 19 -4.40 -3.06 -37.54
N SER A 20 -3.77 -4.02 -36.86
CA SER A 20 -3.50 -4.02 -35.42
C SER A 20 -2.10 -3.49 -35.07
N CYS A 21 -1.27 -3.16 -36.05
CA CYS A 21 0.10 -2.68 -35.82
C CYS A 21 0.29 -1.16 -36.03
N ALA A 22 -0.69 -0.42 -36.54
CA ALA A 22 -0.55 1.02 -36.75
C ALA A 22 -0.80 1.88 -35.48
N THR A 23 -1.21 1.26 -34.37
CA THR A 23 -1.59 1.96 -33.13
C THR A 23 -0.45 2.15 -32.13
N PHE A 24 0.71 1.51 -32.33
CA PHE A 24 1.77 1.52 -31.31
C PHE A 24 2.72 2.73 -31.40
N ASP A 25 3.02 3.24 -32.60
CA ASP A 25 3.92 4.42 -32.74
C ASP A 25 3.24 5.75 -32.36
N GLN A 26 1.90 5.81 -32.40
CA GLN A 26 1.12 6.96 -31.93
C GLN A 26 0.74 6.89 -30.44
N ALA A 27 0.79 5.68 -29.85
CA ALA A 27 0.50 5.45 -28.42
C ALA A 27 1.55 6.05 -27.46
N GLY A 28 2.72 6.48 -27.97
CA GLY A 28 3.77 7.12 -27.17
C GLY A 28 3.47 8.56 -26.72
N ARG A 29 2.45 9.24 -27.28
CA ARG A 29 2.08 10.62 -26.93
C ARG A 29 0.70 10.77 -26.25
N ASP A 30 -0.23 9.84 -26.47
CA ASP A 30 -1.63 9.89 -25.99
C ASP A 30 -2.06 8.62 -25.21
N TYR A 31 -1.25 8.19 -24.24
CA TYR A 31 -1.43 6.90 -23.56
C TYR A 31 -2.79 6.75 -22.84
N GLY A 32 -3.31 7.81 -22.20
CA GLY A 32 -4.59 7.76 -21.47
C GLY A 32 -5.82 7.68 -22.37
N THR A 33 -5.88 8.50 -23.43
CA THR A 33 -7.01 8.48 -24.38
C THR A 33 -7.08 7.17 -25.14
N ALA A 34 -5.95 6.61 -25.58
CA ALA A 34 -5.91 5.32 -26.27
C ALA A 34 -6.40 4.15 -25.39
N ILE A 35 -6.01 4.13 -24.12
CA ILE A 35 -6.48 3.12 -23.15
C ILE A 35 -7.97 3.30 -22.85
N GLY A 36 -8.42 4.53 -22.61
CA GLY A 36 -9.84 4.83 -22.41
C GLY A 36 -10.70 4.36 -23.58
N CYS A 37 -10.32 4.70 -24.81
CA CYS A 37 -11.02 4.28 -26.03
C CYS A 37 -11.10 2.75 -26.18
N ALA A 38 -9.97 2.05 -26.03
CA ALA A 38 -9.91 0.60 -26.18
C ALA A 38 -10.63 -0.14 -25.04
N GLY A 39 -10.45 0.36 -23.81
CA GLY A 39 -11.14 -0.10 -22.60
C GLY A 39 -12.64 -0.02 -22.73
N GLY A 40 -13.15 1.18 -23.02
CA GLY A 40 -14.57 1.41 -23.19
C GLY A 40 -15.20 0.55 -24.29
N ALA A 41 -14.51 0.37 -25.43
CA ALA A 41 -15.05 -0.40 -26.54
C ALA A 41 -15.22 -1.89 -26.22
N LEU A 42 -14.26 -2.48 -25.52
CA LEU A 42 -14.33 -3.89 -25.15
C LEU A 42 -15.40 -4.14 -24.07
N LEU A 43 -15.56 -3.20 -23.13
CA LEU A 43 -16.58 -3.29 -22.08
C LEU A 43 -17.99 -3.08 -22.58
N GLY A 44 -18.23 -2.07 -23.41
CA GLY A 44 -19.53 -1.82 -24.01
C GLY A 44 -20.00 -3.01 -24.87
N ALA A 45 -19.07 -3.63 -25.62
CA ALA A 45 -19.39 -4.83 -26.39
C ALA A 45 -19.69 -6.05 -25.51
N GLY A 46 -18.91 -6.24 -24.43
CA GLY A 46 -19.09 -7.34 -23.49
C GLY A 46 -20.45 -7.32 -22.79
N LEU A 47 -20.83 -6.16 -22.24
CA LEU A 47 -22.09 -5.99 -21.51
C LEU A 47 -23.32 -6.27 -22.38
N ILE A 48 -23.35 -5.73 -23.61
CA ILE A 48 -24.48 -5.94 -24.51
C ILE A 48 -24.54 -7.39 -25.01
N TYR A 49 -23.39 -8.03 -25.26
CA TYR A 49 -23.37 -9.44 -25.63
C TYR A 49 -23.89 -10.33 -24.49
N ALA A 50 -23.46 -10.11 -23.24
CA ALA A 50 -23.90 -10.89 -22.10
C ALA A 50 -25.42 -10.76 -21.85
N ALA A 51 -25.97 -9.56 -22.05
CA ALA A 51 -27.40 -9.31 -21.89
C ALA A 51 -28.26 -9.86 -23.04
N THR A 52 -27.71 -9.98 -24.26
CA THR A 52 -28.52 -10.24 -25.47
C THR A 52 -28.14 -11.47 -26.27
N GLY A 53 -26.97 -12.07 -26.04
CA GLY A 53 -26.40 -13.17 -26.84
C GLY A 53 -26.10 -12.82 -28.31
N ASN A 54 -26.26 -11.55 -28.72
CA ASN A 54 -26.24 -11.15 -30.12
C ASN A 54 -24.96 -10.37 -30.48
N ALA A 55 -24.15 -10.96 -31.37
CA ALA A 55 -22.87 -10.38 -31.80
C ALA A 55 -23.02 -9.03 -32.55
N GLY A 56 -24.09 -8.83 -33.31
CA GLY A 56 -24.36 -7.55 -34.01
C GLY A 56 -24.69 -6.42 -33.04
N LYS A 57 -25.47 -6.70 -31.99
CA LYS A 57 -25.74 -5.75 -30.91
C LYS A 57 -24.50 -5.49 -30.05
N ALA A 58 -23.62 -6.48 -29.89
CA ALA A 58 -22.34 -6.32 -29.21
C ALA A 58 -21.41 -5.32 -29.93
N VAL A 59 -21.39 -5.31 -31.26
CA VAL A 59 -20.60 -4.30 -32.02
C VAL A 59 -21.13 -2.88 -31.75
N ALA A 60 -22.45 -2.69 -31.74
CA ALA A 60 -23.05 -1.41 -31.38
C ALA A 60 -22.70 -0.99 -29.94
N GLY A 61 -22.72 -1.94 -29.00
CA GLY A 61 -22.25 -1.74 -27.62
C GLY A 61 -20.78 -1.31 -27.57
N GLY A 62 -19.92 -1.89 -28.40
CA GLY A 62 -18.51 -1.54 -28.46
C GLY A 62 -18.22 -0.17 -29.06
N VAL A 63 -19.01 0.27 -30.03
CA VAL A 63 -18.90 1.65 -30.56
C VAL A 63 -19.27 2.67 -29.50
N VAL A 64 -20.40 2.46 -28.81
CA VAL A 64 -20.87 3.36 -27.74
C VAL A 64 -19.89 3.37 -26.56
N GLY A 65 -19.45 2.19 -26.14
CA GLY A 65 -18.46 2.05 -25.07
C GLY A 65 -17.13 2.71 -25.42
N GLY A 66 -16.66 2.56 -26.66
CA GLY A 66 -15.41 3.17 -27.13
C GLY A 66 -15.46 4.68 -27.10
N ALA A 67 -16.53 5.30 -27.60
CA ALA A 67 -16.72 6.74 -27.55
C ALA A 67 -16.77 7.29 -26.11
N ALA A 68 -17.49 6.61 -25.21
CA ALA A 68 -17.56 6.99 -23.80
C ALA A 68 -16.19 6.86 -23.12
N GLY A 69 -15.46 5.77 -23.38
CA GLY A 69 -14.12 5.55 -22.86
C GLY A 69 -13.10 6.58 -23.37
N CYS A 70 -13.18 6.99 -24.64
CA CYS A 70 -12.37 8.09 -25.18
C CYS A 70 -12.63 9.41 -24.46
N ALA A 71 -13.91 9.74 -24.21
CA ALA A 71 -14.28 10.98 -23.52
C ALA A 71 -13.74 11.01 -22.09
N VAL A 72 -13.84 9.90 -21.37
CA VAL A 72 -13.28 9.73 -20.02
C VAL A 72 -11.75 9.83 -20.05
N GLY A 73 -11.07 9.14 -20.98
CA GLY A 73 -9.61 9.23 -21.16
C GLY A 73 -9.14 10.66 -21.42
N HIS A 74 -9.85 11.41 -22.26
CA HIS A 74 -9.55 12.81 -22.55
C HIS A 74 -9.73 13.71 -21.31
N VAL A 75 -10.72 13.43 -20.46
CA VAL A 75 -10.91 14.17 -19.20
C VAL A 75 -9.72 13.94 -18.26
N TRP A 76 -9.24 12.70 -18.10
CA TRP A 76 -8.08 12.41 -17.27
C TRP A 76 -6.79 13.01 -17.82
N GLN A 77 -6.61 13.00 -19.14
CA GLN A 77 -5.44 13.59 -19.80
C GLN A 77 -5.39 15.11 -19.60
N ASN A 78 -6.51 15.81 -19.81
CA ASN A 78 -6.59 17.26 -19.58
C ASN A 78 -6.27 17.62 -18.12
N ARG A 79 -6.77 16.82 -17.16
CA ARG A 79 -6.48 17.02 -15.73
C ARG A 79 -5.01 16.85 -15.41
N GLN A 80 -4.34 15.84 -15.97
CA GLN A 80 -2.90 15.66 -15.78
C GLN A 80 -2.12 16.86 -16.28
N GLN A 81 -2.43 17.34 -17.49
CA GLN A 81 -1.76 18.52 -18.06
C GLN A 81 -1.97 19.77 -17.19
N GLU A 82 -3.18 19.98 -16.71
CA GLU A 82 -3.51 21.11 -15.83
C GLU A 82 -2.79 21.02 -14.48
N LEU A 83 -2.73 19.83 -13.87
CA LEU A 83 -1.98 19.61 -12.63
C LEU A 83 -0.48 19.82 -12.83
N GLN A 84 0.08 19.37 -13.95
CA GLN A 84 1.48 19.63 -14.30
C GLN A 84 1.75 21.13 -14.49
N ARG A 85 0.83 21.85 -15.14
CA ARG A 85 0.91 23.32 -15.28
C ARG A 85 0.90 24.00 -13.91
N ILE A 86 -0.04 23.64 -13.03
CA ILE A 86 -0.11 24.19 -11.67
C ILE A 86 1.16 23.86 -10.87
N ALA A 87 1.69 22.64 -11.00
CA ALA A 87 2.91 22.25 -10.32
C ALA A 87 4.10 23.09 -10.75
N GLN A 88 4.22 23.41 -12.05
CA GLN A 88 5.26 24.30 -12.57
C GLN A 88 5.08 25.74 -12.09
N GLU A 89 3.87 26.27 -12.14
CA GLU A 89 3.56 27.66 -11.75
C GLU A 89 3.76 27.96 -10.28
N GLU A 90 3.38 27.02 -9.41
CA GLU A 90 3.49 27.18 -7.95
C GLU A 90 4.76 26.53 -7.39
N HIS A 91 5.66 26.05 -8.26
CA HIS A 91 6.87 25.32 -7.91
C HIS A 91 6.62 24.16 -6.93
N LEU A 92 5.51 23.45 -7.13
CA LEU A 92 5.12 22.30 -6.32
C LEU A 92 5.88 21.06 -6.78
N LYS A 93 6.46 20.35 -5.82
CA LYS A 93 6.92 18.98 -6.04
C LYS A 93 5.70 18.06 -5.99
N MET A 94 5.31 17.58 -7.17
CA MET A 94 4.11 16.78 -7.33
C MET A 94 4.38 15.56 -8.21
N GLN A 95 3.88 14.41 -7.79
CA GLN A 95 3.79 13.22 -8.62
C GLN A 95 2.32 12.99 -9.00
N ILE A 96 2.07 12.70 -10.27
CA ILE A 96 0.73 12.48 -10.81
C ILE A 96 0.70 11.09 -11.45
N ASP A 97 -0.20 10.24 -11.00
CA ASP A 97 -0.37 8.88 -11.49
C ASP A 97 -1.82 8.65 -11.94
N THR A 98 -2.02 7.94 -13.05
CA THR A 98 -3.33 7.40 -13.41
C THR A 98 -3.59 6.10 -12.67
N LEU A 99 -4.84 5.91 -12.26
CA LEU A 99 -5.32 4.68 -11.66
C LEU A 99 -6.05 3.87 -12.71
N GLN A 100 -5.83 2.56 -12.73
CA GLN A 100 -6.45 1.66 -13.69
C GLN A 100 -7.26 0.57 -13.00
N ALA A 101 -8.42 0.24 -13.57
CA ALA A 101 -9.29 -0.82 -13.13
C ALA A 101 -9.54 -1.84 -14.25
N GLN A 102 -9.48 -3.13 -13.95
CA GLN A 102 -10.07 -4.16 -14.83
C GLN A 102 -11.56 -4.10 -14.66
N ALA A 103 -12.27 -3.85 -15.74
CA ALA A 103 -13.67 -4.24 -15.70
C ALA A 103 -13.77 -5.77 -15.85
N PRO A 104 -14.76 -6.40 -15.18
CA PRO A 104 -14.81 -7.83 -14.97
C PRO A 104 -14.79 -8.60 -16.30
N ALA A 105 -13.96 -9.66 -16.35
CA ALA A 105 -13.93 -10.57 -17.49
C ALA A 105 -15.30 -11.25 -17.62
N GLN A 106 -15.93 -11.12 -18.78
CA GLN A 106 -17.19 -11.80 -19.09
C GLN A 106 -17.00 -12.76 -20.26
N ASN A 107 -17.44 -14.01 -20.08
CA ASN A 107 -17.60 -15.04 -21.12
C ASN A 107 -16.40 -15.21 -22.07
N GLY A 108 -15.27 -15.66 -21.54
CA GLY A 108 -14.13 -16.14 -22.35
C GLY A 108 -13.30 -15.07 -23.08
N LYS A 109 -13.48 -13.78 -22.75
CA LYS A 109 -12.65 -12.68 -23.27
C LYS A 109 -11.67 -12.13 -22.22
N PRO A 110 -10.50 -11.61 -22.62
CA PRO A 110 -9.53 -11.03 -21.70
C PRO A 110 -10.10 -9.84 -20.95
N ALA A 111 -9.71 -9.69 -19.68
CA ALA A 111 -9.98 -8.48 -18.91
C ALA A 111 -9.28 -7.27 -19.55
N VAL A 112 -9.93 -6.10 -19.53
CA VAL A 112 -9.42 -4.88 -20.19
C VAL A 112 -9.24 -3.79 -19.16
N MET A 113 -8.07 -3.12 -19.20
CA MET A 113 -7.78 -2.02 -18.29
C MET A 113 -8.51 -0.79 -18.82
N ALA A 114 -9.24 -0.10 -17.95
CA ALA A 114 -9.70 1.26 -18.19
C ALA A 114 -9.11 2.19 -17.14
N ASP A 115 -8.90 3.45 -17.51
CA ASP A 115 -8.59 4.49 -16.54
C ASP A 115 -9.78 4.60 -15.57
N ALA A 116 -9.48 4.63 -14.28
CA ALA A 116 -10.45 4.58 -13.18
C ALA A 116 -10.33 5.77 -12.24
N GLY A 117 -9.30 6.59 -12.44
CA GLY A 117 -9.01 7.74 -11.60
C GLY A 117 -7.63 8.34 -11.82
N ILE A 118 -7.31 9.32 -10.98
CA ILE A 118 -6.02 10.00 -10.92
C ILE A 118 -5.62 10.22 -9.45
N VAL A 119 -4.33 10.18 -9.17
CA VAL A 119 -3.74 10.57 -7.88
C VAL A 119 -2.77 11.71 -8.13
N ALA A 120 -2.96 12.82 -7.44
CA ALA A 120 -1.97 13.88 -7.31
C ALA A 120 -1.35 13.83 -5.91
N GLN A 121 -0.07 13.50 -5.82
CA GLN A 121 0.70 13.47 -4.58
C GLN A 121 1.51 14.76 -4.51
N VAL A 122 1.22 15.61 -3.52
CA VAL A 122 1.82 16.95 -3.41
C VAL A 122 2.61 17.03 -2.11
N GLU A 123 3.90 17.33 -2.17
CA GLU A 123 4.68 17.62 -0.96
C GLU A 123 4.07 18.82 -0.22
N ASP A 124 3.94 18.73 1.11
CA ASP A 124 3.22 19.73 1.91
C ASP A 124 4.07 20.94 2.34
N GLN A 125 5.31 21.03 1.83
CA GLN A 125 6.28 22.04 2.25
C GLN A 125 5.75 23.45 1.99
N GLY A 126 5.61 24.24 3.05
CA GLY A 126 5.07 25.60 2.98
C GLY A 126 3.54 25.68 2.95
N MET A 127 2.84 24.55 2.79
CA MET A 127 1.37 24.50 2.80
C MET A 127 0.82 24.64 4.23
N PHE A 128 1.52 24.07 5.21
CA PHE A 128 1.19 24.13 6.63
C PHE A 128 2.39 24.54 7.47
N PRO A 129 2.21 25.33 8.55
CA PRO A 129 3.20 25.46 9.60
C PRO A 129 3.44 24.11 10.32
N THR A 130 4.60 23.98 10.97
CA THR A 130 4.95 22.79 11.76
C THR A 130 3.89 22.51 12.83
N GLY A 131 3.41 21.27 12.88
CA GLY A 131 2.40 20.83 13.86
C GLY A 131 1.00 21.43 13.68
N SER A 132 0.77 22.23 12.64
CA SER A 132 -0.51 22.89 12.38
C SER A 132 -1.27 22.23 11.22
N ASP A 133 -2.59 22.31 11.29
CA ASP A 133 -3.57 21.96 10.25
C ASP A 133 -4.18 23.20 9.55
N GLN A 134 -3.73 24.40 9.94
CA GLN A 134 -4.11 25.65 9.31
C GLN A 134 -3.22 25.90 8.08
N LEU A 135 -3.86 26.13 6.94
CA LEU A 135 -3.15 26.48 5.71
C LEU A 135 -2.49 27.85 5.85
N THR A 136 -1.27 27.97 5.35
CA THR A 136 -0.63 29.27 5.12
C THR A 136 -1.35 30.03 4.00
N ALA A 137 -1.04 31.31 3.80
CA ALA A 137 -1.57 32.07 2.66
C ALA A 137 -1.17 31.43 1.32
N ASP A 138 0.07 30.95 1.22
CA ASP A 138 0.57 30.23 0.04
C ASP A 138 -0.12 28.87 -0.12
N GLY A 139 -0.23 28.10 0.97
CA GLY A 139 -0.93 26.82 0.97
C GLY A 139 -2.38 26.95 0.53
N LEU A 140 -3.10 27.97 1.01
CA LEU A 140 -4.47 28.25 0.58
C LEU A 140 -4.56 28.55 -0.92
N ARG A 141 -3.65 29.37 -1.46
CA ARG A 141 -3.58 29.65 -2.90
C ARG A 141 -3.31 28.39 -3.71
N GLN A 142 -2.31 27.60 -3.32
CA GLN A 142 -1.93 26.35 -3.97
C GLN A 142 -3.10 25.36 -3.98
N VAL A 143 -3.72 25.11 -2.82
CA VAL A 143 -4.86 24.19 -2.71
C VAL A 143 -6.06 24.68 -3.52
N ARG A 144 -6.33 25.99 -3.59
CA ARG A 144 -7.39 26.53 -4.46
C ARG A 144 -7.13 26.28 -5.95
N LYS A 145 -5.87 26.42 -6.41
CA LYS A 145 -5.49 26.08 -7.79
C LYS A 145 -5.70 24.60 -8.07
N LEU A 146 -5.23 23.72 -7.18
CA LEU A 146 -5.45 22.27 -7.29
C LEU A 146 -6.94 21.94 -7.32
N ALA A 147 -7.72 22.52 -6.41
CA ALA A 147 -9.17 22.30 -6.34
C ALA A 147 -9.89 22.65 -7.64
N ASN A 148 -9.45 23.68 -8.35
CA ASN A 148 -9.99 24.03 -9.67
C ASN A 148 -9.71 22.95 -10.73
N ALA A 149 -8.54 22.31 -10.71
CA ALA A 149 -8.21 21.20 -11.61
C ALA A 149 -9.07 19.95 -11.36
N PHE A 150 -9.54 19.76 -10.12
CA PHE A 150 -10.39 18.63 -9.74
C PHE A 150 -11.89 18.85 -9.97
N LYS A 151 -12.33 20.05 -10.36
CA LYS A 151 -13.75 20.33 -10.65
C LYS A 151 -14.33 19.40 -11.72
N PRO A 152 -15.61 19.00 -11.63
CA PRO A 152 -16.29 18.33 -12.73
C PRO A 152 -16.23 19.19 -14.00
N ALA A 153 -16.03 18.59 -15.17
CA ALA A 153 -16.05 19.34 -16.42
C ALA A 153 -17.49 19.82 -16.71
N GLN A 154 -17.66 21.06 -17.17
CA GLN A 154 -18.99 21.57 -17.52
C GLN A 154 -19.61 20.71 -18.64
N GLY A 155 -20.86 20.27 -18.45
CA GLY A 155 -21.58 19.43 -19.42
C GLY A 155 -21.45 17.92 -19.19
N GLN A 156 -20.63 17.45 -18.25
CA GLN A 156 -20.75 16.08 -17.74
C GLN A 156 -21.99 16.01 -16.85
N SER A 157 -23.06 15.41 -17.36
CA SER A 157 -24.25 15.08 -16.57
C SER A 157 -23.86 14.23 -15.35
N ASN A 158 -24.59 14.42 -14.24
CA ASN A 158 -24.47 13.75 -12.93
C ASN A 158 -24.64 12.21 -12.98
N ALA A 159 -24.36 11.56 -14.11
CA ALA A 159 -24.69 10.17 -14.34
C ALA A 159 -23.79 9.19 -13.58
N GLN A 160 -22.61 9.59 -13.07
CA GLN A 160 -21.78 8.75 -12.19
C GLN A 160 -21.20 9.57 -11.02
N PRO A 161 -21.42 9.15 -9.76
CA PRO A 161 -20.94 9.87 -8.59
C PRO A 161 -19.42 9.72 -8.45
N GLN A 162 -18.68 10.75 -8.86
CA GLN A 162 -17.23 10.84 -8.61
C GLN A 162 -16.95 10.86 -7.10
N ALA A 163 -15.87 10.20 -6.69
CA ALA A 163 -15.36 10.25 -5.33
C ALA A 163 -13.98 10.92 -5.33
N VAL A 164 -13.81 11.92 -4.47
CA VAL A 164 -12.54 12.62 -4.26
C VAL A 164 -12.07 12.36 -2.84
N LEU A 165 -10.99 11.62 -2.65
CA LEU A 165 -10.36 11.36 -1.36
C LEU A 165 -9.13 12.25 -1.20
N VAL A 166 -9.07 12.97 -0.09
CA VAL A 166 -7.87 13.66 0.37
C VAL A 166 -7.19 12.82 1.45
N VAL A 167 -5.93 12.42 1.23
CA VAL A 167 -5.14 11.68 2.22
C VAL A 167 -4.02 12.56 2.75
N GLY A 168 -3.97 12.74 4.07
CA GLY A 168 -2.90 13.46 4.74
C GLY A 168 -1.84 12.49 5.25
N HIS A 169 -0.58 12.83 5.01
CA HIS A 169 0.59 12.07 5.45
C HIS A 169 1.52 12.93 6.31
N THR A 170 2.31 12.27 7.16
CA THR A 170 3.42 12.88 7.87
C THR A 170 4.70 12.08 7.63
N ASP A 171 5.84 12.64 8.01
CA ASP A 171 7.01 11.81 8.31
C ASP A 171 6.81 11.05 9.64
N ALA A 172 7.77 10.20 10.00
CA ALA A 172 7.67 9.38 11.22
C ALA A 172 8.18 10.07 12.51
N THR A 173 8.28 11.40 12.52
CA THR A 173 8.63 12.18 13.73
C THR A 173 7.45 12.29 14.67
N GLY A 174 7.64 11.98 15.95
CA GLY A 174 6.56 11.95 16.94
C GLY A 174 5.92 10.58 17.10
N SER A 175 4.81 10.51 17.84
CA SER A 175 4.04 9.27 18.03
C SER A 175 3.14 8.99 16.82
N ALA A 176 2.86 7.70 16.57
CA ALA A 176 2.01 7.30 15.46
C ALA A 176 0.59 7.90 15.57
N ASP A 177 0.02 7.93 16.78
CA ASP A 177 -1.32 8.51 17.03
C ASP A 177 -1.37 10.01 16.78
N PHE A 178 -0.38 10.77 17.26
CA PHE A 178 -0.32 12.21 17.02
C PHE A 178 -0.25 12.50 15.50
N ASN A 179 0.58 11.75 14.79
CA ASN A 179 0.76 11.88 13.36
C ASN A 179 -0.50 11.53 12.58
N GLN A 180 -1.20 10.46 12.96
CA GLN A 180 -2.49 10.10 12.37
C GLN A 180 -3.50 11.26 12.52
N GLN A 181 -3.64 11.80 13.72
CA GLN A 181 -4.60 12.87 14.00
C GLN A 181 -4.25 14.17 13.28
N LEU A 182 -2.96 14.55 13.27
CA LEU A 182 -2.50 15.75 12.57
C LEU A 182 -2.77 15.64 11.07
N SER A 183 -2.45 14.48 10.48
CA SER A 183 -2.61 14.28 9.05
C SER A 183 -4.09 14.21 8.65
N GLU A 184 -4.96 13.66 9.50
CA GLU A 184 -6.43 13.69 9.29
C GLU A 184 -6.96 15.11 9.27
N ARG A 185 -6.55 15.96 10.23
CA ARG A 185 -6.97 17.36 10.29
C ARG A 185 -6.51 18.14 9.05
N ARG A 186 -5.26 17.94 8.62
CA ARG A 186 -4.72 18.55 7.38
C ARG A 186 -5.51 18.12 6.14
N ALA A 187 -5.80 16.82 6.02
CA ALA A 187 -6.62 16.28 4.93
C ALA A 187 -8.02 16.92 4.92
N ARG A 188 -8.63 17.07 6.10
CA ARG A 188 -9.93 17.73 6.24
C ARG A 188 -9.87 19.22 5.86
N SER A 189 -8.81 19.95 6.24
CA SER A 189 -8.62 21.36 5.85
C SER A 189 -8.52 21.51 4.33
N VAL A 190 -7.75 20.65 3.66
CA VAL A 190 -7.68 20.62 2.19
C VAL A 190 -9.04 20.27 1.59
N GLY A 191 -9.73 19.26 2.11
CA GLY A 191 -11.08 18.89 1.69
C GLY A 191 -12.08 20.04 1.76
N LYS A 192 -12.02 20.87 2.81
CA LYS A 192 -12.87 22.08 2.93
C LYS A 192 -12.59 23.08 1.81
N VAL A 193 -11.33 23.34 1.49
CA VAL A 193 -10.98 24.25 0.37
C VAL A 193 -11.45 23.68 -0.97
N LEU A 194 -11.38 22.36 -1.17
CA LEU A 194 -11.93 21.70 -2.35
C LEU A 194 -13.46 21.88 -2.45
N ALA A 195 -14.16 21.80 -1.32
CA ALA A 195 -15.60 22.04 -1.25
C ALA A 195 -15.94 23.51 -1.57
N GLU A 196 -15.22 24.46 -0.98
CA GLU A 196 -15.36 25.90 -1.25
C GLU A 196 -15.10 26.24 -2.72
N ALA A 197 -14.21 25.51 -3.38
CA ALA A 197 -13.97 25.68 -4.80
C ALA A 197 -15.15 25.22 -5.66
N GLY A 198 -16.05 24.36 -5.14
CA GLY A 198 -17.27 23.93 -5.83
C GLY A 198 -17.36 22.42 -6.06
N ILE A 199 -16.49 21.61 -5.46
CA ILE A 199 -16.67 20.15 -5.43
C ILE A 199 -17.71 19.82 -4.37
N SER A 200 -18.70 18.98 -4.70
CA SER A 200 -19.73 18.58 -3.73
C SER A 200 -19.08 17.92 -2.50
N ALA A 201 -19.44 18.41 -1.30
CA ALA A 201 -18.97 17.84 -0.04
C ALA A 201 -19.41 16.38 0.15
N GLN A 202 -20.49 15.94 -0.51
CA GLN A 202 -20.96 14.56 -0.52
C GLN A 202 -20.03 13.65 -1.33
N SER A 203 -19.34 14.18 -2.34
CA SER A 203 -18.33 13.47 -3.12
C SER A 203 -16.92 13.53 -2.50
N LEU A 204 -16.73 14.34 -1.46
CA LEU A 204 -15.43 14.54 -0.81
C LEU A 204 -15.28 13.63 0.41
N TYR A 205 -14.12 12.98 0.48
CA TYR A 205 -13.70 12.14 1.57
C TYR A 205 -12.32 12.59 2.05
N PHE A 206 -12.00 12.30 3.30
CA PHE A 206 -10.67 12.57 3.87
C PHE A 206 -10.19 11.41 4.75
N GLN A 207 -8.88 11.24 4.82
CA GLN A 207 -8.21 10.24 5.65
C GLN A 207 -6.89 10.78 6.18
N GLY A 208 -6.59 10.53 7.45
CA GLY A 208 -5.25 10.69 8.00
C GLY A 208 -4.57 9.36 8.19
N VAL A 209 -3.43 9.14 7.54
CA VAL A 209 -2.64 7.91 7.67
C VAL A 209 -1.31 8.11 8.42
N GLY A 210 -1.06 9.30 8.96
CA GLY A 210 0.20 9.66 9.60
C GLY A 210 1.42 9.22 8.78
N ALA A 211 2.32 8.48 9.42
CA ALA A 211 3.51 7.93 8.79
C ALA A 211 3.32 6.51 8.21
N ALA A 212 2.11 5.94 8.22
CA ALA A 212 1.87 4.53 7.91
C ALA A 212 2.16 4.13 6.45
N ARG A 213 2.25 5.12 5.55
CA ARG A 213 2.42 4.95 4.10
C ARG A 213 3.65 5.72 3.59
N PRO A 214 4.87 5.37 4.01
CA PRO A 214 6.09 6.08 3.61
C PRO A 214 6.43 5.83 2.14
N LEU A 215 6.93 6.87 1.47
CA LEU A 215 7.46 6.82 0.10
C LEU A 215 8.98 6.90 0.06
N ALA A 216 9.61 7.32 1.15
CA ALA A 216 11.04 7.51 1.24
C ALA A 216 11.58 7.25 2.65
N ASP A 217 12.90 7.22 2.77
CA ASP A 217 13.61 6.95 4.02
C ASP A 217 13.36 8.06 5.06
N ASN A 218 12.79 7.68 6.22
CA ASN A 218 12.54 8.59 7.33
C ASN A 218 13.81 9.02 8.10
N THR A 219 14.95 8.39 7.84
CA THR A 219 16.22 8.76 8.47
C THR A 219 16.86 10.00 7.82
N THR A 220 16.52 10.34 6.58
CA THR A 220 17.07 11.51 5.85
C THR A 220 16.10 12.69 5.88
N THR A 221 16.63 13.92 5.79
CA THR A 221 15.78 15.14 5.76
C THR A 221 14.93 15.19 4.49
N GLU A 222 15.51 14.79 3.37
CA GLU A 222 14.92 14.75 2.05
C GLU A 222 13.79 13.71 2.01
N GLY A 223 14.03 12.50 2.54
CA GLY A 223 13.00 11.46 2.59
C GLY A 223 11.84 11.81 3.54
N ARG A 224 12.14 12.45 4.68
CA ARG A 224 11.07 13.02 5.53
C ARG A 224 10.24 14.08 4.79
N ALA A 225 10.86 14.93 3.96
CA ALA A 225 10.13 15.90 3.16
C ALA A 225 9.18 15.24 2.16
N GLN A 226 9.62 14.19 1.47
CA GLN A 226 8.76 13.42 0.56
C GLN A 226 7.61 12.71 1.28
N ASN A 227 7.82 12.25 2.52
CA ASN A 227 6.78 11.60 3.31
C ASN A 227 5.70 12.58 3.79
N ARG A 228 6.06 13.86 4.04
CA ARG A 228 5.10 14.93 4.36
C ARG A 228 4.41 15.43 3.10
N ARG A 229 3.24 14.88 2.83
CA ARG A 229 2.50 15.12 1.59
C ARG A 229 0.99 15.07 1.82
N VAL A 230 0.25 15.60 0.85
CA VAL A 230 -1.18 15.40 0.69
C VAL A 230 -1.43 14.69 -0.64
N GLU A 231 -2.21 13.62 -0.63
CA GLU A 231 -2.69 12.96 -1.85
C GLU A 231 -4.12 13.42 -2.12
N ILE A 232 -4.39 13.88 -3.35
CA ILE A 232 -5.75 14.10 -3.85
C ILE A 232 -6.03 13.00 -4.87
N VAL A 233 -6.92 12.10 -4.51
CA VAL A 233 -7.31 10.95 -5.30
C VAL A 233 -8.71 11.20 -5.85
N GLN A 234 -8.88 11.20 -7.16
CA GLN A 234 -10.20 11.24 -7.78
C GLN A 234 -10.46 9.91 -8.49
N LEU A 235 -11.62 9.32 -8.20
CA LEU A 235 -12.07 8.05 -8.74
C LEU A 235 -13.46 8.21 -9.36
N GLU A 236 -13.77 7.34 -10.32
CA GLU A 236 -15.05 7.38 -11.04
C GLU A 236 -16.25 7.00 -10.17
N SER A 237 -16.03 6.28 -9.06
CA SER A 237 -17.09 5.86 -8.16
C SER A 237 -16.62 5.69 -6.71
N THR A 238 -17.57 5.72 -5.77
CA THR A 238 -17.31 5.40 -4.36
C THR A 238 -16.94 3.91 -4.16
N ALA A 239 -17.41 3.01 -5.04
CA ALA A 239 -17.03 1.59 -4.99
C ALA A 239 -15.54 1.39 -5.31
N LEU A 240 -15.00 2.14 -6.29
CA LEU A 240 -13.56 2.14 -6.58
C LEU A 240 -12.76 2.76 -5.43
N LEU A 241 -13.33 3.75 -4.73
CA LEU A 241 -12.71 4.32 -3.53
C LEU A 241 -12.59 3.28 -2.42
N GLU A 242 -13.67 2.56 -2.11
CA GLU A 242 -13.65 1.46 -1.14
C GLU A 242 -12.58 0.42 -1.49
N GLN A 243 -12.50 0.02 -2.75
CA GLN A 243 -11.51 -0.93 -3.23
C GLN A 243 -10.08 -0.41 -3.06
N ARG A 244 -9.80 0.84 -3.42
CA ARG A 244 -8.47 1.45 -3.21
C ARG A 244 -8.10 1.49 -1.73
N VAL A 245 -9.04 1.86 -0.86
CA VAL A 245 -8.79 1.94 0.59
C VAL A 245 -8.37 0.59 1.14
N LYS A 246 -9.08 -0.48 0.78
CA LYS A 246 -8.74 -1.86 1.14
C LYS A 246 -7.35 -2.26 0.66
N GLN A 247 -7.03 -1.96 -0.61
CA GLN A 247 -5.72 -2.28 -1.20
C GLN A 247 -4.55 -1.51 -0.57
N GLU A 248 -4.77 -0.26 -0.14
CA GLU A 248 -3.72 0.59 0.43
C GLU A 248 -3.48 0.35 1.93
N ARG A 249 -4.31 -0.44 2.63
CA ARG A 249 -4.11 -0.76 4.06
C ARG A 249 -2.94 -1.72 4.28
N SER A 250 -2.89 -2.81 3.52
CA SER A 250 -1.92 -3.91 3.69
C SER A 250 -0.90 -3.98 2.53
N ASN A 251 -0.71 -2.88 1.81
CA ASN A 251 0.11 -2.88 0.61
C ASN A 251 1.60 -3.12 0.91
N PRO A 252 2.23 -4.17 0.34
CA PRO A 252 3.63 -4.47 0.59
C PRO A 252 4.58 -3.42 0.02
N ARG A 253 4.13 -2.47 -0.84
CA ARG A 253 4.98 -1.36 -1.31
C ARG A 253 5.56 -0.54 -0.17
N TYR A 254 4.82 -0.44 0.93
CA TYR A 254 5.26 0.34 2.09
C TYR A 254 6.26 -0.39 2.98
N LEU A 255 6.68 -1.60 2.60
CA LEU A 255 7.81 -2.29 3.21
C LEU A 255 9.16 -1.78 2.70
N ALA A 256 9.18 -1.13 1.54
CA ALA A 256 10.38 -0.52 0.97
C ALA A 256 11.00 0.53 1.91
N HIS A 257 10.16 1.20 2.71
CA HIS A 257 10.57 2.21 3.67
C HIS A 257 9.95 1.94 5.03
N GLY A 258 10.79 1.90 6.06
CA GLY A 258 10.33 1.78 7.44
C GLY A 258 9.81 3.11 7.99
N THR A 259 9.08 3.02 9.10
CA THR A 259 8.56 4.19 9.85
C THR A 259 9.42 4.53 11.07
N ARG A 260 10.66 4.03 11.15
CA ARG A 260 11.60 4.44 12.20
C ARG A 260 12.38 5.68 11.76
N ASN A 261 12.41 6.68 12.65
CA ASN A 261 13.11 7.95 12.44
C ASN A 261 14.60 7.92 12.78
N GLN A 262 15.11 6.77 13.20
CA GLN A 262 16.51 6.56 13.56
C GLN A 262 16.96 5.28 12.88
N SER A 263 18.20 5.26 12.37
CA SER A 263 18.81 4.01 11.94
C SER A 263 18.78 3.00 13.12
N PRO A 264 18.56 1.70 12.86
CA PRO A 264 18.74 0.67 13.87
C PRO A 264 20.11 0.85 14.55
N PRO A 265 20.25 0.55 15.85
CA PRO A 265 21.53 0.66 16.53
C PRO A 265 22.60 -0.11 15.73
N LYS A 266 23.60 0.61 15.21
CA LYS A 266 24.70 0.01 14.46
C LYS A 266 25.54 -0.81 15.43
N ALA A 267 25.83 -2.06 15.08
CA ALA A 267 26.95 -2.78 15.67
C ALA A 267 28.20 -1.92 15.56
N LYS A 268 29.02 -1.84 16.63
CA LYS A 268 30.34 -1.21 16.55
C LYS A 268 31.17 -2.01 15.56
N VAL A 269 31.23 -1.56 14.30
CA VAL A 269 32.12 -2.14 13.31
C VAL A 269 33.54 -1.94 13.81
N ALA A 270 34.22 -3.03 14.17
CA ALA A 270 35.66 -3.02 14.39
C ALA A 270 36.29 -2.63 13.05
N ALA A 271 36.61 -1.35 12.90
CA ALA A 271 37.33 -0.84 11.75
C ALA A 271 38.69 -1.55 11.68
N SER A 272 38.94 -2.22 10.57
CA SER A 272 40.24 -2.75 10.18
C SER A 272 41.28 -1.63 10.17
N ALA A 273 42.39 -1.87 10.88
CA ALA A 273 43.53 -0.96 11.04
C ALA A 273 44.16 -0.52 9.72
N PRO A 274 44.96 0.57 9.75
CA PRO A 274 46.41 0.35 9.78
C PRO A 274 47.18 1.13 10.86
N GLN A 275 48.13 0.41 11.45
CA GLN A 275 49.42 0.80 12.05
C GLN A 275 49.50 1.78 13.24
N ALA A 276 49.91 1.17 14.36
CA ALA A 276 50.99 1.54 15.28
C ALA A 276 50.97 2.93 15.94
N GLU A 277 50.39 2.98 17.15
CA GLU A 277 50.88 3.84 18.22
C GLU A 277 50.72 3.13 19.59
N ALA A 278 51.69 3.36 20.49
CA ALA A 278 51.96 2.60 21.72
C ALA A 278 50.84 2.65 22.79
N PRO A 279 50.80 1.70 23.75
CA PRO A 279 49.62 1.45 24.56
C PRO A 279 49.44 2.48 25.68
N LYS A 280 48.35 3.25 25.63
CA LYS A 280 47.80 3.93 26.81
C LYS A 280 46.80 3.01 27.50
N LYS A 281 46.95 2.86 28.82
CA LYS A 281 46.12 2.07 29.72
C LYS A 281 44.64 2.17 29.36
N SER A 282 44.06 1.03 28.99
CA SER A 282 42.63 0.87 28.76
C SER A 282 41.87 1.09 30.07
N THR A 283 41.14 2.20 30.15
CA THR A 283 40.02 2.30 31.07
C THR A 283 38.94 1.36 30.55
N GLU A 284 38.75 0.25 31.25
CA GLU A 284 37.71 -0.75 31.01
C GLU A 284 36.35 -0.04 30.97
N GLN A 285 35.74 0.07 29.79
CA GLN A 285 34.35 0.53 29.68
C GLN A 285 33.49 -0.51 30.42
N PRO A 286 32.57 -0.10 31.31
CA PRO A 286 31.71 -1.06 32.00
C PRO A 286 30.94 -1.88 30.98
N VAL A 287 31.08 -3.20 31.05
CA VAL A 287 30.26 -4.14 30.27
C VAL A 287 28.82 -3.87 30.68
N ALA A 288 27.98 -3.42 29.74
CA ALA A 288 26.59 -3.12 30.03
C ALA A 288 25.93 -4.36 30.65
N ALA A 289 25.46 -4.25 31.89
CA ALA A 289 24.80 -5.34 32.60
C ALA A 289 23.56 -5.79 31.81
N LEU A 290 23.35 -7.10 31.70
CA LEU A 290 22.17 -7.67 31.05
C LEU A 290 20.90 -7.24 31.80
N ALA A 291 19.84 -6.93 31.05
CA ALA A 291 18.56 -6.58 31.63
C ALA A 291 18.06 -7.70 32.57
N PRO A 292 17.40 -7.38 33.69
CA PRO A 292 16.98 -8.36 34.69
C PRO A 292 16.02 -9.45 34.14
N ASN A 293 15.29 -9.15 33.07
CA ASN A 293 14.39 -10.09 32.39
C ASN A 293 14.98 -10.70 31.10
N PHE A 294 16.29 -10.58 30.88
CA PHE A 294 16.94 -11.05 29.65
C PHE A 294 16.71 -12.55 29.40
N ILE A 295 16.40 -12.86 28.15
CA ILE A 295 16.29 -14.21 27.58
C ILE A 295 17.20 -14.26 26.37
N ASP A 296 18.12 -15.23 26.34
CA ASP A 296 18.92 -15.46 25.14
C ASP A 296 18.21 -16.46 24.22
N PHE A 297 17.87 -16.00 23.02
CA PHE A 297 17.22 -16.80 21.99
C PHE A 297 18.21 -17.52 21.06
N GLY A 298 19.52 -17.48 21.36
CA GLY A 298 20.54 -18.21 20.60
C GLY A 298 20.75 -17.68 19.18
N GLY A 299 20.47 -16.39 18.98
CA GLY A 299 20.56 -15.71 17.69
C GLY A 299 21.96 -15.22 17.33
N SER A 300 22.05 -14.55 16.18
CA SER A 300 23.24 -13.86 15.68
C SER A 300 23.02 -12.35 15.59
N PRO A 301 24.08 -11.52 15.51
CA PRO A 301 23.92 -10.08 15.34
C PRO A 301 23.05 -9.72 14.12
N ALA A 302 22.04 -8.87 14.31
CA ALA A 302 21.07 -8.53 13.26
C ALA A 302 21.70 -7.82 12.06
N SER A 303 22.83 -7.11 12.26
CA SER A 303 23.59 -6.47 11.17
C SER A 303 24.14 -7.44 10.13
N SER A 304 24.26 -8.73 10.47
CA SER A 304 24.69 -9.78 9.54
C SER A 304 23.53 -10.38 8.73
N ASP A 305 22.29 -10.05 9.09
CA ASP A 305 21.09 -10.57 8.45
C ASP A 305 20.61 -9.61 7.35
N VAL A 306 20.88 -9.98 6.10
CA VAL A 306 20.30 -9.29 4.94
C VAL A 306 18.85 -9.73 4.82
N ASN A 307 17.94 -9.15 5.62
CA ASN A 307 16.59 -9.66 5.83
C ASN A 307 15.88 -10.12 4.54
N GLN A 308 15.79 -11.44 4.34
CA GLN A 308 15.22 -12.06 3.14
C GLN A 308 13.72 -12.35 3.27
N LEU A 309 13.10 -12.21 4.45
CA LEU A 309 11.71 -12.61 4.68
C LEU A 309 10.73 -11.88 3.78
N ALA A 310 10.98 -10.59 3.56
CA ALA A 310 10.13 -9.79 2.69
C ALA A 310 10.15 -10.24 1.23
N ARG A 311 11.19 -10.94 0.77
CA ARG A 311 11.22 -11.55 -0.57
C ARG A 311 10.20 -12.67 -0.73
N LEU A 312 9.73 -13.23 0.40
CA LEU A 312 8.65 -14.23 0.41
C LEU A 312 7.26 -13.58 0.29
N VAL A 313 7.17 -12.25 0.42
CA VAL A 313 5.95 -11.47 0.20
C VAL A 313 5.98 -10.93 -1.21
N LYS A 314 5.59 -11.76 -2.17
CA LYS A 314 5.46 -11.31 -3.55
C LYS A 314 4.36 -10.25 -3.61
N PRO A 315 4.61 -9.07 -4.19
CA PRO A 315 3.56 -8.10 -4.45
C PRO A 315 2.39 -8.79 -5.14
N MET A 316 1.16 -8.38 -4.84
CA MET A 316 0.01 -8.88 -5.59
C MET A 316 0.26 -8.60 -7.08
N GLU A 317 0.44 -9.65 -7.88
CA GLU A 317 0.44 -9.49 -9.33
C GLU A 317 -0.90 -8.87 -9.72
N SER A 318 -0.87 -7.96 -10.69
CA SER A 318 -2.02 -7.16 -11.14
C SER A 318 -3.08 -8.01 -11.83
N THR A 319 -3.70 -8.94 -11.10
CA THR A 319 -4.86 -9.74 -11.51
C THR A 319 -6.12 -8.91 -11.28
N GLY A 320 -6.17 -7.69 -11.80
CA GLY A 320 -7.36 -6.88 -11.58
C GLY A 320 -7.17 -5.40 -11.73
N PHE A 321 -6.54 -4.78 -10.75
CA PHE A 321 -6.79 -3.37 -10.51
C PHE A 321 -5.50 -2.77 -9.98
N THR A 322 -4.81 -1.95 -10.77
CA THR A 322 -3.73 -1.11 -10.26
C THR A 322 -4.33 0.24 -9.90
N LEU A 323 -5.14 0.27 -8.85
CA LEU A 323 -5.59 1.51 -8.21
C LEU A 323 -4.52 2.04 -7.25
N ILE A 324 -3.26 1.69 -7.47
CA ILE A 324 -2.08 2.03 -6.66
C ILE A 324 -1.01 2.51 -7.64
N SER A 325 -0.33 3.61 -7.32
CA SER A 325 0.83 4.12 -8.07
C SER A 325 1.93 3.06 -8.18
N LYS A 326 2.48 2.85 -9.39
CA LYS A 326 3.56 1.88 -9.62
C LYS A 326 4.78 2.26 -8.76
N ALA A 327 5.19 1.38 -7.85
CA ALA A 327 6.47 1.50 -7.15
C ALA A 327 7.40 0.37 -7.65
N ASN A 328 8.65 0.73 -7.94
CA ASN A 328 9.67 -0.18 -8.45
C ASN A 328 9.96 -1.30 -7.43
N ALA A 329 9.82 -2.55 -7.86
CA ALA A 329 9.93 -3.77 -7.03
C ALA A 329 11.37 -4.19 -6.66
N SER A 330 12.26 -3.24 -6.38
CA SER A 330 13.68 -3.55 -6.10
C SER A 330 14.27 -2.66 -5.01
N VAL A 331 13.57 -2.49 -3.89
CA VAL A 331 14.13 -1.85 -2.70
C VAL A 331 14.35 -2.91 -1.61
N PRO A 332 15.52 -2.96 -0.95
CA PRO A 332 15.75 -3.83 0.20
C PRO A 332 14.69 -3.53 1.27
N VAL A 333 13.88 -4.52 1.61
CA VAL A 333 12.86 -4.37 2.64
C VAL A 333 13.50 -4.49 4.01
N ALA A 334 13.22 -3.51 4.86
CA ALA A 334 13.76 -3.49 6.21
C ALA A 334 12.99 -4.45 7.15
N SER A 335 13.67 -5.00 8.16
CA SER A 335 13.06 -5.82 9.22
C SER A 335 12.10 -5.01 10.10
N CYS A 336 11.37 -5.69 10.98
CA CYS A 336 10.53 -5.02 11.98
C CYS A 336 11.30 -4.00 12.83
N GLU A 337 12.61 -4.14 12.98
CA GLU A 337 13.44 -3.20 13.73
C GLU A 337 13.55 -1.82 13.08
N ALA A 338 13.36 -1.72 11.77
CA ALA A 338 13.36 -0.45 11.06
C ALA A 338 11.95 0.14 10.92
N ASP A 339 10.94 -0.51 11.49
CA ASP A 339 9.54 -0.12 11.38
C ASP A 339 8.91 0.12 12.76
N ARG A 340 7.67 0.58 12.76
CA ARG A 340 6.86 0.82 13.95
C ARG A 340 5.41 0.39 13.70
N PRO A 341 4.58 0.27 14.76
CA PRO A 341 3.14 0.15 14.61
C PRO A 341 2.59 1.22 13.67
N ARG A 342 1.78 0.80 12.70
CA ARG A 342 1.20 1.70 11.69
C ARG A 342 -0.21 2.03 12.11
N VAL A 343 -0.49 3.32 12.28
CA VAL A 343 -1.79 3.83 12.68
C VAL A 343 -2.35 4.65 11.52
N ALA A 344 -3.48 4.21 10.99
CA ALA A 344 -4.22 4.91 9.94
C ALA A 344 -5.68 5.07 10.39
N GLY A 345 -6.26 6.24 10.16
CA GLY A 345 -7.66 6.51 10.46
C GLY A 345 -8.59 5.96 9.39
N ALA A 346 -9.87 5.85 9.74
CA ALA A 346 -10.92 5.55 8.78
C ALA A 346 -11.04 6.67 7.72
N VAL A 347 -11.52 6.31 6.53
CA VAL A 347 -11.93 7.29 5.53
C VAL A 347 -13.27 7.86 5.92
N LYS A 348 -13.41 9.19 5.94
CA LYS A 348 -14.64 9.87 6.36
C LYS A 348 -15.18 10.76 5.25
N ASN A 349 -16.49 10.79 5.07
CA ASN A 349 -17.16 11.74 4.17
C ASN A 349 -17.10 13.16 4.76
N LEU A 350 -16.84 14.16 3.94
CA LEU A 350 -16.68 15.54 4.38
C LEU A 350 -18.01 16.17 4.82
N ALA A 351 -19.12 15.86 4.14
CA ALA A 351 -20.44 16.40 4.45
C ALA A 351 -21.04 15.77 5.70
N SER A 352 -21.06 14.43 5.79
CA SER A 352 -21.71 13.72 6.89
C SER A 352 -20.80 13.46 8.09
N GLY A 353 -19.48 13.46 7.89
CA GLY A 353 -18.51 13.02 8.89
C GLY A 353 -18.51 11.51 9.16
N GLN A 354 -19.37 10.76 8.47
CA GLN A 354 -19.48 9.31 8.63
C GLN A 354 -18.32 8.60 7.93
N GLU A 355 -17.90 7.49 8.51
CA GLU A 355 -16.90 6.61 7.90
C GLU A 355 -17.45 6.01 6.60
N LEU A 356 -16.57 5.82 5.62
CA LEU A 356 -16.88 5.11 4.40
C LEU A 356 -17.36 3.71 4.78
N ALA A 357 -18.57 3.34 4.34
CA ALA A 357 -19.09 2.01 4.56
C ALA A 357 -18.25 1.01 3.76
N GLU A 358 -17.33 0.33 4.45
CA GLU A 358 -16.57 -0.76 3.87
C GLU A 358 -17.37 -2.05 4.08
N HIS A 359 -17.73 -2.74 3.01
CA HIS A 359 -18.32 -4.06 3.11
C HIS A 359 -17.24 -5.03 3.58
N GLU A 360 -17.10 -5.18 4.89
CA GLU A 360 -16.18 -6.14 5.49
C GLU A 360 -16.82 -7.52 5.52
N THR A 361 -16.08 -8.53 5.04
CA THR A 361 -16.41 -9.91 5.39
C THR A 361 -15.69 -10.24 6.68
N THR A 362 -16.38 -10.89 7.60
CA THR A 362 -15.78 -11.42 8.83
C THR A 362 -15.02 -12.73 8.59
N ASP A 363 -14.81 -13.09 7.33
CA ASP A 363 -14.18 -14.34 6.93
C ASP A 363 -12.68 -14.24 7.18
N TYR A 364 -12.17 -15.15 7.99
CA TYR A 364 -10.75 -15.26 8.25
C TYR A 364 -10.03 -15.98 7.10
N LEU A 365 -8.74 -15.69 6.94
CA LEU A 365 -7.87 -16.58 6.18
C LEU A 365 -7.93 -17.99 6.80
N PRO A 366 -7.91 -19.06 5.98
CA PRO A 366 -7.95 -20.44 6.46
C PRO A 366 -6.92 -20.70 7.57
N GLY A 367 -7.40 -20.99 8.78
CA GLY A 367 -6.53 -21.32 9.91
C GLY A 367 -6.04 -20.14 10.76
N TYR A 368 -6.45 -18.91 10.44
CA TYR A 368 -6.06 -17.67 11.12
C TYR A 368 -7.25 -17.00 11.83
N ASN A 369 -8.18 -17.79 12.37
CA ASN A 369 -9.37 -17.32 13.08
C ASN A 369 -9.14 -17.23 14.60
N GLY A 370 -8.05 -16.59 14.99
CA GLY A 370 -7.74 -16.30 16.40
C GLY A 370 -7.08 -17.44 17.17
N ARG A 371 -6.32 -18.29 16.47
CA ARG A 371 -5.63 -19.45 17.05
C ARG A 371 -4.37 -19.03 17.82
N VAL A 372 -3.89 -19.93 18.67
CA VAL A 372 -2.60 -19.82 19.39
C VAL A 372 -1.51 -20.40 18.49
N TRP A 373 -0.36 -19.73 18.48
CA TRP A 373 0.78 -20.08 17.66
C TRP A 373 2.03 -20.05 18.52
N ALA A 374 2.83 -21.11 18.52
CA ALA A 374 3.97 -21.22 19.41
C ALA A 374 5.14 -21.96 18.78
N ASN A 375 6.35 -21.67 19.27
CA ASN A 375 7.53 -22.50 19.04
C ASN A 375 8.53 -22.32 20.18
N ASN A 376 9.42 -23.30 20.36
CA ASN A 376 10.57 -23.18 21.22
C ASN A 376 11.72 -22.50 20.46
N VAL A 377 12.39 -21.55 21.12
CA VAL A 377 13.56 -20.86 20.60
C VAL A 377 14.64 -20.89 21.69
N ASN A 378 15.71 -21.65 21.43
CA ASN A 378 16.82 -21.87 22.37
C ASN A 378 16.36 -22.31 23.78
N GLY A 379 15.44 -23.28 23.84
CA GLY A 379 14.91 -23.81 25.10
C GLY A 379 13.79 -22.98 25.75
N ASN A 380 13.42 -21.82 25.17
CA ASN A 380 12.37 -20.94 25.68
C ASN A 380 11.10 -21.05 24.82
N LEU A 381 9.92 -21.08 25.42
CA LEU A 381 8.66 -21.06 24.67
C LEU A 381 8.28 -19.64 24.32
N VAL A 382 8.01 -19.40 23.04
CA VAL A 382 7.48 -18.14 22.51
C VAL A 382 6.10 -18.42 21.91
N THR A 383 5.09 -17.73 22.40
CA THR A 383 3.69 -17.88 21.96
C THR A 383 3.12 -16.55 21.50
N ILE A 384 2.34 -16.57 20.42
CA ILE A 384 1.60 -15.46 19.86
C ILE A 384 0.12 -15.83 19.82
N THR A 385 -0.73 -14.99 20.38
CA THR A 385 -2.18 -15.23 20.37
C THR A 385 -2.98 -13.95 20.60
N PRO A 386 -4.15 -13.78 19.98
CA PRO A 386 -4.63 -14.55 18.82
C PRO A 386 -3.90 -14.12 17.54
N ILE A 387 -3.64 -15.05 16.62
CA ILE A 387 -3.41 -14.67 15.21
C ILE A 387 -4.77 -14.70 14.50
N ALA A 388 -5.29 -13.50 14.22
CA ALA A 388 -6.61 -13.26 13.67
C ALA A 388 -6.50 -12.35 12.42
N VAL A 389 -6.54 -12.95 11.23
CA VAL A 389 -6.32 -12.25 9.95
C VAL A 389 -7.51 -12.47 9.01
N LEU A 390 -8.12 -11.38 8.54
CA LEU A 390 -9.25 -11.39 7.61
C LEU A 390 -8.79 -11.77 6.20
N ARG A 391 -9.68 -12.42 5.45
CA ARG A 391 -9.42 -12.90 4.09
C ARG A 391 -9.34 -11.76 3.08
N ASN A 392 -10.12 -10.70 3.29
CA ASN A 392 -10.33 -9.65 2.30
C ASN A 392 -9.49 -8.41 2.62
N ASN A 393 -8.17 -8.43 2.36
CA ASN A 393 -7.15 -7.38 2.62
C ASN A 393 -6.07 -7.77 3.67
N ALA A 394 -6.09 -8.99 4.21
CA ALA A 394 -5.21 -9.42 5.28
C ALA A 394 -5.25 -8.54 6.55
N GLU A 395 -6.36 -7.88 6.85
CA GLU A 395 -6.50 -7.03 8.03
C GLU A 395 -6.49 -7.82 9.34
N ILE A 396 -5.95 -7.20 10.38
CA ILE A 396 -5.87 -7.78 11.71
C ILE A 396 -7.20 -7.55 12.42
N ALA A 397 -7.99 -8.61 12.58
CA ALA A 397 -9.26 -8.55 13.30
C ALA A 397 -9.06 -8.34 14.82
N LYS A 398 -7.91 -8.78 15.36
CA LYS A 398 -7.56 -8.62 16.77
C LYS A 398 -6.07 -8.58 16.99
N GLN A 399 -5.61 -7.56 17.71
CA GLN A 399 -4.19 -7.40 18.06
C GLN A 399 -3.71 -8.55 18.97
N PRO A 400 -2.49 -9.06 18.74
CA PRO A 400 -1.96 -10.20 19.48
C PRO A 400 -1.40 -9.77 20.84
N ARG A 401 -1.11 -10.76 21.66
CA ARG A 401 -0.18 -10.67 22.79
C ARG A 401 0.89 -11.73 22.64
N ILE A 402 2.06 -11.47 23.21
CA ILE A 402 3.14 -12.45 23.28
C ILE A 402 3.19 -13.05 24.66
N GLN A 403 3.43 -14.35 24.75
CA GLN A 403 3.73 -15.03 26.00
C GLN A 403 5.07 -15.73 25.90
N LEU A 404 5.91 -15.53 26.91
CA LEU A 404 7.26 -16.07 26.98
C LEU A 404 7.42 -16.92 28.22
N VAL A 405 7.96 -18.12 28.05
CA VAL A 405 8.35 -19.00 29.17
C VAL A 405 9.84 -19.32 29.04
N LYS A 406 10.65 -18.72 29.92
CA LYS A 406 12.09 -18.94 29.98
C LYS A 406 12.41 -20.38 30.43
N GLY A 407 13.32 -21.05 29.73
CA GLY A 407 13.75 -22.41 30.07
C GLY A 407 12.62 -23.45 30.03
N TYR A 408 11.61 -23.24 29.18
CA TYR A 408 10.45 -24.11 29.05
C TYR A 408 10.79 -25.59 28.81
N GLU A 409 11.82 -25.87 28.02
CA GLU A 409 12.26 -27.25 27.75
C GLU A 409 12.81 -27.95 29.01
N GLN A 410 13.34 -27.18 29.95
CA GLN A 410 13.87 -27.68 31.23
C GLN A 410 12.76 -27.76 32.28
N ASN A 411 11.85 -26.79 32.30
CA ASN A 411 10.72 -26.74 33.20
C ASN A 411 9.44 -26.30 32.47
N LYS A 412 8.61 -27.28 32.10
CA LYS A 412 7.33 -27.03 31.43
C LYS A 412 6.32 -26.24 32.26
N LYS A 413 6.54 -26.09 33.58
CA LYS A 413 5.72 -25.29 34.50
C LYS A 413 6.32 -23.90 34.78
N GLY A 414 7.26 -23.44 33.95
CA GLY A 414 7.84 -22.11 34.07
C GLY A 414 6.78 -21.01 34.04
N LYS A 415 7.04 -19.91 34.75
CA LYS A 415 6.13 -18.75 34.77
C LYS A 415 6.11 -18.07 33.40
N ALA A 416 4.91 -17.87 32.85
CA ALA A 416 4.73 -17.12 31.61
C ALA A 416 4.72 -15.61 31.88
N THR A 417 5.51 -14.87 31.10
CA THR A 417 5.43 -13.40 31.01
C THR A 417 4.55 -13.05 29.81
N THR A 418 3.50 -12.28 30.03
CA THR A 418 2.61 -11.80 28.94
C THR A 418 2.98 -10.37 28.58
N LEU A 419 3.15 -10.11 27.29
CA LEU A 419 3.54 -8.82 26.74
C LEU A 419 2.45 -8.32 25.79
N ALA A 420 2.08 -7.05 25.92
CA ALA A 420 1.22 -6.39 24.94
C ALA A 420 1.97 -6.27 23.61
N ALA A 421 1.25 -6.44 22.51
CA ALA A 421 1.83 -6.36 21.19
C ALA A 421 0.86 -5.72 20.20
N VAL A 422 1.44 -5.09 19.19
CA VAL A 422 0.71 -4.56 18.03
C VAL A 422 1.30 -5.20 16.79
N ALA A 423 0.45 -5.64 15.89
CA ALA A 423 0.86 -6.19 14.61
C ALA A 423 0.45 -5.29 13.45
N ASN A 424 1.25 -5.33 12.39
CA ASN A 424 0.93 -4.86 11.05
C ASN A 424 0.90 -6.07 10.11
N THR A 425 0.08 -6.00 9.07
CA THR A 425 0.05 -7.00 7.99
C THR A 425 0.40 -6.38 6.64
N PHE A 426 1.11 -7.16 5.83
CA PHE A 426 1.41 -6.82 4.44
C PHE A 426 1.02 -8.00 3.56
N GLU A 427 0.02 -7.78 2.71
CA GLU A 427 -0.58 -8.82 1.88
C GLU A 427 0.23 -9.01 0.60
N GLY A 428 0.77 -10.21 0.45
CA GLY A 428 1.31 -10.70 -0.81
C GLY A 428 0.29 -11.56 -1.56
N GLN A 429 0.71 -12.04 -2.73
CA GLN A 429 -0.10 -12.92 -3.57
C GLN A 429 -0.55 -14.18 -2.82
N ASP A 430 0.40 -14.95 -2.30
CA ASP A 430 0.15 -16.23 -1.62
C ASP A 430 0.48 -16.20 -0.12
N THR A 431 1.11 -15.13 0.34
CA THR A 431 1.62 -15.00 1.71
C THR A 431 1.20 -13.68 2.34
N VAL A 432 1.21 -13.60 3.66
CA VAL A 432 1.05 -12.37 4.43
C VAL A 432 2.25 -12.23 5.36
N LEU A 433 2.94 -11.10 5.32
CA LEU A 433 3.89 -10.77 6.37
C LEU A 433 3.13 -10.19 7.56
N TYR A 434 3.18 -10.92 8.67
CA TYR A 434 2.63 -10.55 9.97
C TYR A 434 3.78 -10.04 10.84
N ARG A 435 3.88 -8.71 10.97
CA ARG A 435 4.95 -8.01 11.67
C ARG A 435 4.48 -7.57 13.04
N VAL A 436 5.09 -8.07 14.10
CA VAL A 436 4.69 -7.85 15.49
C VAL A 436 5.68 -6.95 16.19
N PHE A 437 5.19 -5.94 16.89
CA PHE A 437 5.93 -5.03 17.75
C PHE A 437 5.51 -5.25 19.19
N ILE A 438 6.47 -5.25 20.11
CA ILE A 438 6.18 -5.39 21.54
C ILE A 438 6.08 -4.01 22.17
N ASP A 439 4.97 -3.76 22.87
CA ASP A 439 4.69 -2.49 23.52
C ASP A 439 5.22 -2.49 24.96
N ASP A 440 6.52 -2.78 25.10
CA ASP A 440 7.24 -2.77 26.38
C ASP A 440 8.75 -2.65 26.10
N ALA A 441 9.36 -1.52 26.51
CA ALA A 441 10.79 -1.27 26.31
C ALA A 441 11.70 -2.18 27.15
N GLN A 442 11.16 -2.88 28.16
CA GLN A 442 11.89 -3.86 28.97
C GLN A 442 11.60 -5.30 28.55
N ALA A 443 10.81 -5.50 27.49
CA ALA A 443 10.55 -6.83 26.98
C ALA A 443 11.85 -7.50 26.53
N PRO A 444 12.01 -8.80 26.77
CA PRO A 444 13.16 -9.57 26.26
C PRO A 444 13.10 -9.77 24.73
N VAL A 445 12.03 -9.34 24.06
CA VAL A 445 11.85 -9.40 22.61
C VAL A 445 11.41 -8.02 22.14
N ASN A 446 12.04 -7.51 21.07
CA ASN A 446 11.73 -6.21 20.51
C ASN A 446 10.58 -6.30 19.51
N CYS A 447 10.71 -7.22 18.54
CA CYS A 447 9.74 -7.39 17.46
C CYS A 447 9.92 -8.76 16.78
N MET A 448 8.95 -9.14 15.95
CA MET A 448 8.98 -10.38 15.17
C MET A 448 8.45 -10.13 13.75
N ASP A 449 9.03 -10.82 12.77
CA ASP A 449 8.51 -10.91 11.41
C ASP A 449 8.12 -12.35 11.12
N ILE A 450 6.87 -12.60 10.72
CA ILE A 450 6.36 -13.94 10.44
C ILE A 450 5.68 -13.95 9.08
N VAL A 451 6.07 -14.86 8.20
CA VAL A 451 5.44 -15.01 6.89
C VAL A 451 4.42 -16.14 6.98
N LEU A 452 3.15 -15.80 6.82
CA LEU A 452 2.01 -16.70 6.88
C LEU A 452 1.59 -17.11 5.48
N ASP A 453 1.28 -18.40 5.27
CA ASP A 453 0.73 -18.92 4.03
C ASP A 453 -0.79 -18.71 3.99
N LYS A 454 -1.32 -18.00 2.98
CA LYS A 454 -2.76 -17.70 2.89
C LYS A 454 -3.63 -18.94 2.78
N ASN A 455 -3.10 -20.06 2.26
CA ASN A 455 -3.88 -21.25 1.95
C ASN A 455 -3.67 -22.40 2.95
N GLY A 456 -2.47 -22.56 3.49
CA GLY A 456 -2.10 -23.70 4.32
C GLY A 456 -2.29 -23.51 5.83
N GLY A 457 -2.63 -22.30 6.30
CA GLY A 457 -2.81 -22.05 7.74
C GLY A 457 -1.54 -22.34 8.56
N LYS A 458 -0.37 -22.05 7.98
CA LYS A 458 0.98 -22.34 8.52
C LYS A 458 1.89 -21.12 8.36
N ALA A 459 2.91 -21.02 9.20
CA ALA A 459 4.00 -20.07 9.01
C ALA A 459 5.04 -20.70 8.07
N VAL A 460 5.41 -19.97 7.03
CA VAL A 460 6.41 -20.37 6.03
C VAL A 460 7.82 -20.11 6.57
N ASP A 461 8.00 -18.96 7.20
CA ASP A 461 9.26 -18.56 7.82
C ASP A 461 8.99 -17.48 8.87
N GLY A 462 10.01 -17.17 9.68
CA GLY A 462 9.90 -16.09 10.65
C GLY A 462 11.14 -15.88 11.50
N LYS A 463 11.22 -14.69 12.07
CA LYS A 463 12.36 -14.18 12.84
C LYS A 463 11.88 -13.41 14.06
N LEU A 464 12.66 -13.50 15.12
CA LEU A 464 12.48 -12.79 16.37
C LEU A 464 13.73 -11.95 16.62
N PHE A 465 13.53 -10.68 16.93
CA PHE A 465 14.59 -9.71 17.19
C PHE A 465 14.60 -9.33 18.67
N TYR A 466 15.79 -9.28 19.27
CA TYR A 466 15.98 -9.01 20.70
C TYR A 466 17.32 -8.32 20.95
N ASP A 467 17.42 -7.60 22.06
CA ASP A 467 18.66 -6.93 22.45
C ASP A 467 19.51 -7.83 23.36
N LYS A 468 20.82 -7.91 23.06
CA LYS A 468 21.83 -8.55 23.90
C LYS A 468 23.00 -7.58 24.07
N THR A 469 23.25 -7.17 25.30
CA THR A 469 24.35 -6.24 25.67
C THR A 469 24.35 -4.93 24.86
N GLY A 470 23.18 -4.40 24.53
CA GLY A 470 23.02 -3.16 23.77
C GLY A 470 23.17 -3.30 22.24
N GLU A 471 23.31 -4.52 21.74
CA GLU A 471 23.32 -4.85 20.32
C GLU A 471 22.08 -5.66 19.95
N SER A 472 21.57 -5.46 18.73
CA SER A 472 20.43 -6.22 18.23
C SER A 472 20.87 -7.59 17.70
N TYR A 473 20.13 -8.62 18.10
CA TYR A 473 20.28 -10.01 17.68
C TYR A 473 18.99 -10.51 17.04
N VAL A 474 19.14 -11.46 16.13
CA VAL A 474 18.04 -12.13 15.43
C VAL A 474 18.13 -13.64 15.60
N ALA A 475 17.01 -14.26 15.96
CA ALA A 475 16.84 -15.71 16.04
C ALA A 475 15.73 -16.17 15.09
N LYS A 476 15.86 -17.38 14.54
CA LYS A 476 14.81 -17.99 13.73
C LYS A 476 13.61 -18.32 14.61
N PHE A 477 12.42 -17.92 14.18
CA PHE A 477 11.17 -18.19 14.89
C PHE A 477 10.06 -18.47 13.88
N VAL A 478 9.78 -19.76 13.64
CA VAL A 478 8.67 -20.20 12.77
C VAL A 478 7.60 -20.81 13.65
N PRO A 479 6.56 -20.06 14.05
CA PRO A 479 5.56 -20.59 14.96
C PRO A 479 4.67 -21.64 14.29
N ILE A 480 4.27 -22.64 15.07
CA ILE A 480 3.32 -23.66 14.65
C ILE A 480 2.00 -23.39 15.37
N ARG A 481 0.89 -23.51 14.63
CA ARG A 481 -0.45 -23.41 15.18
C ARG A 481 -0.70 -24.58 16.15
N THR A 482 -1.03 -24.27 17.40
CA THR A 482 -1.26 -25.25 18.47
C THR A 482 -2.72 -25.60 18.66
#